data_AF-A0A950SFZ9-F1
#
_entry.id   AF-A0A950SFZ9-F1
#
_cell.length_a   1.000
_cell.length_b   1.000
_cell.length_c   1.000
_cell.angle_alpha   90.00
_cell.angle_beta   90.00
_cell.angle_gamma   90.00
#
_symmetry.space_group_name_H-M   'P 1'
#
loop_
_entity.id
_entity.type
_entity.pdbx_description
1 polymer ?
#
loop_
_entity_poly.entity_id
_entity_poly.type
_entity_poly.pdbx_seq_one_letter_code
_entity_poly.pdbx_strand_id
1 'polypeptide(L)'
;MPADHLAWFVIDAVAQMDLLAFYAAYRADGHGRAAYEPSTMVTLILYAFATRVRSSRAIERHCRQDVAYRVITGNLVPDHAT
;
A
#
# COMPACT_ATOMS: atom_id res chain seq x y z
N MET A 1 -0.34 -12.16 -13.13
CA MET A 1 1.00 -11.79 -12.62
C MET A 1 1.75 -13.09 -12.34
N PRO A 2 3.03 -13.23 -12.72
CA PRO A 2 3.83 -14.42 -12.43
C PRO A 2 3.93 -14.72 -10.92
N ALA A 3 4.19 -15.97 -10.55
CA ALA A 3 4.29 -16.39 -9.15
C ALA A 3 5.55 -15.84 -8.46
N ASP A 4 6.61 -15.57 -9.21
CA ASP A 4 7.90 -15.03 -8.78
C ASP A 4 7.96 -13.48 -8.81
N HIS A 5 6.81 -12.83 -9.02
CA HIS A 5 6.76 -11.38 -9.12
C HIS A 5 7.06 -10.69 -7.77
N LEU A 6 7.87 -9.63 -7.79
CA LEU A 6 8.31 -8.88 -6.60
C LEU A 6 7.17 -8.46 -5.66
N ALA A 7 6.01 -8.11 -6.20
CA ALA A 7 4.85 -7.73 -5.38
C ALA A 7 4.45 -8.80 -4.36
N TRP A 8 4.52 -10.10 -4.71
CA TRP A 8 4.24 -11.19 -3.78
C TRP A 8 5.25 -11.23 -2.64
N PHE A 9 6.53 -11.11 -2.97
CA PHE A 9 7.59 -11.04 -1.97
C PHE A 9 7.40 -9.88 -0.99
N VAL A 10 7.03 -8.69 -1.47
CA VAL A 10 6.80 -7.53 -0.61
C VAL A 10 5.57 -7.73 0.29
N ILE A 11 4.49 -8.31 -0.23
CA ILE A 11 3.29 -8.65 0.57
C ILE A 11 3.67 -9.61 1.70
N ASP A 12 4.37 -10.71 1.39
CA ASP A 12 4.77 -11.71 2.37
C ASP A 12 5.74 -11.13 3.41
N ALA A 13 6.68 -10.28 2.97
CA ALA A 13 7.61 -9.61 3.86
C ALA A 13 6.89 -8.67 4.84
N VAL A 14 5.93 -7.87 4.36
CA VAL A 14 5.15 -6.96 5.21
C VAL A 14 4.25 -7.73 6.18
N ALA A 15 3.71 -8.88 5.79
CA ALA A 15 2.92 -9.73 6.67
C ALA A 15 3.72 -10.27 7.88
N GLN A 16 5.05 -10.28 7.80
CA GLN A 16 5.94 -10.66 8.90
C GLN A 16 6.46 -9.48 9.73
N MET A 17 6.15 -8.23 9.36
CA MET A 17 6.60 -7.04 10.09
C MET A 17 5.69 -6.75 11.28
N ASP A 18 6.29 -6.24 12.37
CA ASP A 18 5.51 -5.65 13.46
C ASP A 18 5.01 -4.27 13.04
N LEU A 19 3.70 -4.18 12.78
CA LEU A 19 3.01 -2.95 12.40
C LEU A 19 2.21 -2.34 13.56
N LEU A 20 2.33 -2.84 14.80
CA LEU A 20 1.53 -2.41 15.94
C LEU A 20 1.56 -0.88 16.14
N ALA A 21 2.71 -0.24 15.90
CA ALA A 21 2.84 1.21 16.00
C ALA A 21 1.96 1.96 14.99
N PHE A 22 1.81 1.45 13.76
CA PHE A 22 0.92 2.05 12.76
C PHE A 22 -0.55 1.88 13.15
N TYR A 23 -0.92 0.71 13.65
CA TYR A 23 -2.26 0.44 14.15
C TYR A 23 -2.60 1.28 15.39
N ALA A 24 -1.66 1.49 16.31
CA ALA A 24 -1.86 2.32 17.50
C ALA A 24 -2.06 3.81 17.15
N ALA A 25 -1.43 4.29 16.08
CA ALA A 25 -1.62 5.65 15.57
C ALA A 25 -2.97 5.83 14.85
N TYR A 26 -3.57 4.74 14.34
CA TYR A 26 -4.91 4.75 13.78
C TYR A 26 -5.94 4.89 14.89
N ARG A 27 -6.38 6.13 15.09
CA ARG A 27 -7.41 6.51 16.07
C ARG A 27 -8.73 5.78 15.82
N ALA A 28 -9.25 5.09 16.84
CA ALA A 28 -10.50 4.31 16.78
C ALA A 28 -11.77 5.17 16.79
N ASP A 29 -11.63 6.48 16.95
CA ASP A 29 -12.70 7.48 17.15
C ASP A 29 -13.55 7.77 15.90
N GLY A 30 -13.32 7.08 14.79
CA GLY A 30 -14.27 6.98 13.67
C GLY A 30 -14.54 8.28 12.89
N HIS A 31 -13.83 9.37 13.20
CA HIS A 31 -13.96 10.64 12.48
C HIS A 31 -13.05 10.66 11.25
N GLY A 32 -13.59 10.28 10.08
CA GLY A 32 -12.90 10.36 8.79
C GLY A 32 -13.36 9.30 7.79
N ARG A 33 -12.82 9.34 6.57
CA ARG A 33 -12.95 8.21 5.61
C ARG A 33 -12.38 6.94 6.25
N ALA A 34 -12.92 5.77 5.89
CA ALA A 34 -12.36 4.48 6.29
C ALA A 34 -10.86 4.49 6.02
N ALA A 35 -10.08 4.42 7.10
CA ALA A 35 -8.65 4.60 7.00
C ALA A 35 -8.07 3.34 6.33
N TYR A 36 -7.14 3.53 5.39
CA TYR A 36 -6.55 2.41 4.63
C TYR A 36 -5.90 1.42 5.58
N GLU A 37 -6.00 0.13 5.29
CA GLU A 37 -5.38 -0.89 6.12
C GLU A 37 -3.84 -0.64 6.16
N PRO A 38 -3.22 -0.54 7.36
CA PRO A 38 -1.81 -0.15 7.47
C PRO A 38 -0.84 -1.04 6.70
N SER A 39 -1.03 -2.35 6.69
CA SER A 39 -0.16 -3.30 5.97
C SER A 39 -0.23 -3.07 4.46
N THR A 40 -1.40 -2.72 3.93
CA THR A 40 -1.62 -2.36 2.52
C THR A 40 -0.85 -1.09 2.18
N MET A 41 -0.92 -0.06 3.03
CA MET A 41 -0.20 1.19 2.80
C MET A 41 1.32 1.00 2.88
N VAL A 42 1.81 0.20 3.84
CA VAL A 42 3.24 -0.13 3.96
C VAL A 42 3.71 -0.92 2.74
N THR A 43 2.95 -1.94 2.32
CA THR A 43 3.23 -2.73 1.11
C THR A 43 3.30 -1.84 -0.13
N LEU A 44 2.34 -0.94 -0.31
CA LEU A 44 2.29 -0.01 -1.44
C LEU A 44 3.54 0.87 -1.49
N ILE A 45 3.92 1.47 -0.36
CA ILE A 45 5.09 2.37 -0.30
C ILE A 45 6.39 1.60 -0.54
N LEU A 46 6.56 0.43 0.08
CA LEU A 46 7.76 -0.40 -0.11
C LEU A 46 7.89 -0.86 -1.55
N TYR A 47 6.81 -1.36 -2.16
CA TYR A 47 6.79 -1.79 -3.55
C TYR A 47 7.08 -0.63 -4.51
N ALA A 48 6.46 0.53 -4.30
CA ALA A 48 6.71 1.72 -5.10
C ALA A 48 8.19 2.15 -5.02
N PHE A 49 8.78 2.16 -3.82
CA PHE A 49 10.18 2.55 -3.65
C PHE A 49 11.14 1.52 -4.25
N ALA A 50 10.85 0.22 -4.13
CA ALA A 50 11.62 -0.85 -4.75
C ALA A 50 11.60 -0.76 -6.29
N THR A 51 10.50 -0.26 -6.86
CA THR A 51 10.33 -0.03 -8.31
C THR A 51 10.71 1.40 -8.76
N ARG A 52 11.36 2.18 -7.88
CA ARG A 52 11.80 3.57 -8.10
C ARG A 52 10.70 4.60 -8.34
N VAL A 53 9.46 4.31 -7.96
CA VAL A 53 8.34 5.26 -7.98
C VAL A 53 8.26 5.97 -6.62
N ARG A 54 8.71 7.24 -6.58
CA ARG A 54 8.74 8.05 -5.34
C ARG A 54 7.66 9.12 -5.25
N SER A 55 7.14 9.56 -6.39
CA SER A 55 6.07 10.56 -6.42
C SER A 55 4.77 9.91 -6.00
N SER A 56 4.18 10.41 -4.94
CA SER A 56 2.84 10.04 -4.46
C SER A 56 1.77 10.15 -5.56
N ARG A 57 1.79 11.20 -6.39
CA ARG A 57 0.93 11.32 -7.59
C ARG A 57 1.18 10.20 -8.61
N ALA A 58 2.43 9.78 -8.77
CA ALA A 58 2.75 8.66 -9.64
C ALA A 58 2.25 7.34 -9.05
N ILE A 59 2.42 7.13 -7.73
CA ILE A 59 1.88 5.97 -7.01
C ILE A 59 0.36 5.86 -7.21
N GLU A 60 -0.37 6.95 -6.97
CA GLU A 60 -1.83 7.02 -7.19
C GLU A 60 -2.21 6.65 -8.63
N ARG A 61 -1.47 7.14 -9.63
CA ARG A 61 -1.67 6.77 -11.04
C ARG A 61 -1.42 5.27 -11.28
N HIS A 62 -0.35 4.72 -10.71
CA HIS A 62 -0.07 3.29 -10.81
C HIS A 62 -1.17 2.44 -10.15
N CYS A 63 -1.77 2.88 -9.04
CA CYS A 63 -2.93 2.21 -8.44
C CYS A 63 -4.15 2.10 -9.38
N ARG A 64 -4.23 2.92 -10.44
CA ARG A 64 -5.27 2.81 -11.48
C ARG A 64 -4.87 1.92 -12.66
N GLN A 65 -3.60 1.92 -13.03
CA GLN A 65 -3.14 1.42 -14.33
C GLN A 65 -2.30 0.14 -14.23
N ASP A 66 -1.55 -0.02 -13.15
CA ASP A 66 -0.60 -1.12 -12.98
C ASP A 66 -1.22 -2.26 -12.16
N VAL A 67 -1.11 -3.48 -12.69
CA VAL A 67 -1.71 -4.68 -12.09
C VAL A 67 -1.11 -4.98 -10.72
N ALA A 68 0.19 -4.79 -10.52
CA ALA A 68 0.84 -5.09 -9.24
C ALA A 68 0.35 -4.13 -8.15
N TYR A 69 0.25 -2.83 -8.47
CA TYR A 69 -0.28 -1.84 -7.54
C TYR A 69 -1.75 -2.13 -7.20
N ARG A 70 -2.57 -2.51 -8.19
CA ARG A 70 -3.97 -2.87 -7.97
C ARG A 70 -4.15 -4.14 -7.14
N VAL A 71 -3.25 -5.12 -7.28
CA VAL A 71 -3.24 -6.32 -6.44
C VAL A 71 -2.93 -5.93 -5.00
N ILE A 72 -1.89 -5.11 -4.79
CA ILE A 72 -1.51 -4.63 -3.45
C ILE A 72 -2.65 -3.85 -2.79
N THR A 73 -3.30 -2.95 -3.52
CA THR A 73 -4.35 -2.09 -2.95
C THR A 73 -5.75 -2.70 -2.96
N GLY A 74 -5.93 -3.92 -3.46
CA GLY A 74 -7.27 -4.50 -3.65
C GLY A 74 -8.17 -3.69 -4.58
N ASN A 75 -7.60 -3.08 -5.63
CA ASN A 75 -8.22 -2.10 -6.54
C ASN A 75 -8.65 -0.77 -5.91
N LEU A 76 -8.28 -0.50 -4.64
CA LEU A 76 -8.41 0.84 -4.09
C LEU A 76 -7.39 1.78 -4.72
N VAL A 77 -7.71 3.07 -4.76
CA VAL A 77 -6.82 4.12 -5.27
C VAL A 77 -6.60 5.14 -4.16
N PRO A 78 -5.57 4.94 -3.32
CA PRO A 78 -5.20 5.91 -2.30
C PRO A 78 -4.93 7.28 -2.92
N ASP A 79 -5.68 8.27 -2.46
CA ASP A 79 -5.57 9.65 -2.92
C ASP A 79 -4.27 10.28 -2.41
N HIS A 80 -3.59 11.01 -3.29
CA HIS A 80 -2.42 11.81 -2.93
C HIS A 80 -2.78 13.06 -2.13
N ALA A 81 -4.00 13.59 -2.27
CA ALA A 81 -4.44 14.83 -1.64
C ALA A 81 -5.57 14.57 -0.64
N THR A 82 -5.20 14.27 0.61
CA THR A 82 -6.10 14.31 1.77
C THR A 82 -5.39 14.91 2.97
#